data_AF-A0A351G8W8-F1
#
_entry.id   AF-A0A351G8W8-F1
#
_cell.length_a   1.000
_cell.length_b   1.000
_cell.length_c   1.000
_cell.angle_alpha   90.00
_cell.angle_beta   90.00
_cell.angle_gamma   90.00
#
_symmetry.space_group_name_H-M   'P 1'
#
loop_
_entity.id
_entity.type
_entity.pdbx_description
1 polymer ?
#
loop_
_entity_poly.entity_id
_entity_poly.type
_entity_poly.pdbx_seq_one_letter_code
_entity_poly.pdbx_strand_id
1 'polypeptide(L)'
;MYNNDTELLFPSRVIKELSGLRGPEWDELVNRVKNLEENSIDHLAFVLMMTKLDGCSTCNSDSFRAMRGCTQCAALNIRRFRGKDGELLKLFEHARKEIAKSMEAKTK
;
A
#
# COMPACT_ATOMS: atom_id res chain seq x y z
N MET A 1 9.66 17.42 16.11
CA MET A 1 8.45 16.71 15.64
C MET A 1 8.84 15.91 14.42
N TYR A 2 8.83 14.58 14.51
CA TYR A 2 9.01 13.73 13.33
C TYR A 2 7.74 13.83 12.47
N ASN A 3 7.89 14.23 11.21
CA ASN A 3 6.77 14.15 10.27
C ASN A 3 6.69 12.70 9.78
N ASN A 4 5.76 11.92 10.35
CA ASN A 4 5.58 10.52 9.96
C ASN A 4 5.04 10.38 8.53
N ASP A 5 4.66 11.46 7.85
CA ASP A 5 4.16 11.47 6.48
C ASP A 5 5.26 11.63 5.42
N THR A 6 6.54 11.51 5.77
CA THR A 6 7.66 11.55 4.81
C THR A 6 8.53 10.29 4.87
N GLU A 7 7.90 9.12 4.92
CA GLU A 7 8.61 7.83 4.93
C GLU A 7 9.09 7.46 3.53
N LEU A 8 10.21 6.72 3.46
CA LEU A 8 10.83 6.26 2.20
C LEU A 8 9.94 5.27 1.43
N LEU A 9 9.15 4.47 2.17
CA LEU A 9 8.22 3.48 1.62
C LEU A 9 6.81 3.73 2.15
N PHE A 10 5.82 3.08 1.55
CA PHE A 10 4.44 3.20 2.00
C PHE A 10 4.30 2.80 3.48
N PRO A 11 3.76 3.66 4.36
CA PRO A 11 3.63 3.35 5.78
C PRO A 11 2.46 2.42 6.08
N SER A 12 2.69 1.35 6.85
CA SER A 12 1.62 0.46 7.34
C SER A 12 0.49 1.21 8.07
N ARG A 13 0.82 2.27 8.82
CA ARG A 13 -0.16 3.11 9.54
C ARG A 13 -1.19 3.79 8.63
N VAL A 14 -0.89 3.95 7.32
CA VAL A 14 -1.78 4.60 6.34
C VAL A 14 -2.90 3.67 5.89
N ILE A 15 -2.76 2.35 6.03
CA ILE A 15 -3.74 1.36 5.53
C ILE A 15 -5.16 1.66 6.01
N LYS A 16 -5.34 1.99 7.29
CA LYS A 16 -6.65 2.33 7.87
C LYS A 16 -7.30 3.58 7.24
N GLU A 17 -6.49 4.53 6.76
CA GLU A 17 -6.95 5.78 6.13
C GLU A 17 -7.44 5.55 4.69
N LEU A 18 -7.24 4.34 4.14
CA LEU A 18 -7.65 4.00 2.79
C LEU A 18 -9.06 3.41 2.70
N SER A 19 -9.72 3.17 3.83
CA SER A 19 -11.11 2.70 3.88
C SER A 19 -12.08 3.84 3.50
N GLY A 20 -13.19 3.50 2.84
CA GLY A 20 -14.20 4.44 2.37
C GLY A 20 -13.78 5.26 1.16
N LEU A 21 -12.60 4.99 0.57
CA LEU A 21 -12.10 5.74 -0.58
C LEU A 21 -12.62 5.22 -1.92
N ARG A 22 -13.12 3.98 -1.97
CA ARG A 22 -13.62 3.28 -3.16
C ARG A 22 -14.81 2.38 -2.80
N GLY A 23 -15.13 1.41 -3.66
CA GLY A 23 -16.26 0.51 -3.49
C GLY A 23 -16.00 -0.60 -2.44
N PRO A 24 -17.01 -1.46 -2.24
CA PRO A 24 -17.03 -2.42 -1.14
C PRO A 24 -15.90 -3.47 -1.21
N GLU A 25 -15.50 -3.90 -2.41
CA GLU A 25 -14.40 -4.88 -2.58
C GLU A 25 -13.06 -4.31 -2.06
N TRP A 26 -12.81 -3.03 -2.32
CA TRP A 26 -11.62 -2.34 -1.80
C TRP A 26 -11.67 -2.22 -0.28
N ASP A 27 -12.81 -1.81 0.26
CA ASP A 27 -12.98 -1.66 1.70
C ASP A 27 -12.86 -2.98 2.44
N GLU A 28 -13.36 -4.08 1.88
CA GLU A 28 -13.17 -5.42 2.43
C GLU A 28 -11.68 -5.80 2.50
N LEU A 29 -10.92 -5.54 1.43
CA LEU A 29 -9.47 -5.77 1.41
C LEU A 29 -8.75 -4.94 2.49
N VAL A 30 -9.05 -3.65 2.59
CA VAL A 30 -8.45 -2.77 3.60
C VAL A 30 -8.82 -3.22 5.01
N ASN A 31 -10.08 -3.58 5.26
CA ASN A 31 -10.56 -4.05 6.56
C ASN A 31 -9.92 -5.36 6.98
N ARG A 32 -9.66 -6.26 6.02
CA ARG A 32 -8.93 -7.51 6.27
C ARG A 32 -7.49 -7.21 6.68
N VAL A 33 -6.78 -6.37 5.93
CA VAL A 33 -5.34 -6.18 6.10
C VAL A 33 -4.99 -5.30 7.31
N LYS A 34 -5.78 -4.27 7.61
CA LYS A 34 -5.44 -3.27 8.65
C LYS A 34 -5.22 -3.83 10.06
N ASN A 35 -5.73 -5.02 10.35
CA ASN A 35 -5.65 -5.69 11.65
C ASN A 35 -4.66 -6.87 11.67
N LEU A 36 -3.99 -7.15 10.55
CA LEU A 36 -3.02 -8.23 10.48
C LEU A 36 -1.69 -7.82 11.11
N GLU A 37 -0.93 -8.82 11.54
CA GLU A 37 0.46 -8.61 11.96
C GLU A 37 1.30 -8.10 10.79
N GLU A 38 2.24 -7.19 11.08
CA GLU A 38 3.06 -6.54 10.05
C GLU A 38 3.92 -7.53 9.24
N ASN A 39 4.25 -8.68 9.82
CA ASN A 39 5.03 -9.74 9.19
C ASN A 39 4.17 -10.77 8.42
N SER A 40 2.85 -10.64 8.46
CA SER A 40 1.98 -11.54 7.69
C SER A 40 2.17 -11.28 6.19
N ILE A 41 2.02 -12.34 5.39
CA ILE A 41 2.15 -12.27 3.93
C ILE A 41 1.20 -11.22 3.35
N ASP A 42 -0.05 -11.20 3.81
CA ASP A 42 -1.09 -10.32 3.29
C ASP A 42 -0.82 -8.84 3.67
N HIS A 43 -0.29 -8.56 4.86
CA HIS A 43 0.11 -7.20 5.25
C HIS A 43 1.26 -6.69 4.41
N LEU A 44 2.34 -7.49 4.31
CA LEU A 44 3.50 -7.15 3.49
C LEU A 44 3.13 -7.01 2.01
N ALA A 45 2.22 -7.84 1.50
CA ALA A 45 1.71 -7.77 0.14
C ALA A 45 0.98 -6.45 -0.13
N PHE A 46 0.14 -6.00 0.81
CA PHE A 46 -0.55 -4.72 0.70
C PHE A 46 0.43 -3.54 0.70
N VAL A 47 1.42 -3.55 1.62
CA VAL A 47 2.48 -2.54 1.66
C VAL A 47 3.28 -2.51 0.37
N LEU A 48 3.64 -3.67 -0.18
CA LEU A 48 4.37 -3.78 -1.45
C LEU A 48 3.52 -3.26 -2.62
N MET A 49 2.24 -3.64 -2.68
CA MET A 49 1.30 -3.17 -3.70
C MET A 49 1.22 -1.64 -3.69
N MET A 50 1.00 -1.03 -2.52
CA MET A 50 0.91 0.42 -2.38
C MET A 50 2.22 1.11 -2.71
N THR A 51 3.36 0.56 -2.27
CA THR A 51 4.70 1.08 -2.59
C THR A 51 4.91 1.19 -4.11
N LYS A 52 4.46 0.18 -4.86
CA LYS A 52 4.53 0.17 -6.33
C LYS A 52 3.52 1.14 -6.95
N LEU A 53 2.28 1.13 -6.47
CA LEU A 53 1.20 1.96 -7.00
C LEU A 53 1.47 3.46 -6.78
N ASP A 54 1.98 3.82 -5.61
CA ASP A 54 2.34 5.19 -5.26
C ASP A 54 3.66 5.65 -5.87
N GLY A 55 4.44 4.70 -6.41
CA GLY A 55 5.76 4.93 -6.97
C GLY A 55 6.76 5.44 -5.92
N CYS A 56 6.68 4.94 -4.70
CA CYS A 56 7.50 5.38 -3.56
C CYS A 56 9.01 5.30 -3.83
N SER A 57 9.45 4.32 -4.63
CA SER A 57 10.87 4.13 -5.00
C SER A 57 11.49 5.31 -5.75
N THR A 58 10.67 6.20 -6.31
CA THR A 58 11.10 7.41 -7.01
C THR A 58 10.72 8.70 -6.25
N CYS A 59 10.25 8.56 -5.01
CA CYS A 59 9.88 9.68 -4.16
C CYS A 59 11.12 10.18 -3.40
N ASN A 60 11.38 11.49 -3.48
CA ASN A 60 12.47 12.16 -2.77
C ASN A 60 11.97 13.49 -2.18
N SER A 61 12.78 14.14 -1.33
CA SER A 61 12.39 15.38 -0.62
C SER A 61 11.86 16.49 -1.52
N ASP A 62 12.33 16.55 -2.77
CA ASP A 62 11.97 17.59 -3.73
C ASP A 62 10.75 17.19 -4.58
N SER A 63 10.26 15.96 -4.42
CA SER A 63 9.06 15.49 -5.12
C SER A 63 7.81 16.15 -4.55
N PHE A 64 6.90 16.61 -5.43
CA PHE A 64 5.56 17.06 -5.05
C PHE A 64 4.79 16.06 -4.17
N ARG A 65 5.12 14.76 -4.30
CA ARG A 65 4.58 13.68 -3.46
C ARG A 65 5.09 13.73 -2.02
N ALA A 66 6.39 13.96 -1.80
CA ALA A 66 6.98 14.06 -0.47
C ALA A 66 6.49 15.30 0.28
N MET A 67 6.33 16.44 -0.43
CA MET A 67 5.78 17.66 0.16
C MET A 67 4.31 17.50 0.63
N ARG A 68 3.56 16.56 0.05
CA ARG A 68 2.13 16.38 0.32
C ARG A 68 1.83 15.39 1.47
N GLY A 69 2.78 14.52 1.79
CA GLY A 69 2.65 13.50 2.81
C GLY A 69 2.16 12.15 2.27
N CYS A 70 2.72 11.04 2.78
CA CYS A 70 2.42 9.67 2.39
C CYS A 70 0.91 9.36 2.46
N THR A 71 0.22 9.79 3.52
CA THR A 71 -1.23 9.56 3.68
C THR A 71 -2.03 10.18 2.53
N GLN A 72 -1.75 11.44 2.18
CA GLN A 72 -2.43 12.15 1.10
C GLN A 72 -2.05 11.60 -0.27
N CYS A 73 -0.79 11.19 -0.46
CA CYS A 73 -0.32 10.56 -1.69
C CYS A 73 -1.08 9.26 -1.96
N ALA A 74 -1.13 8.35 -0.98
CA ALA A 74 -1.83 7.08 -1.08
C ALA A 74 -3.34 7.26 -1.32
N ALA A 75 -4.00 8.11 -0.53
CA ALA A 75 -5.42 8.37 -0.69
C ALA A 75 -5.77 8.93 -2.08
N LEU A 76 -4.92 9.82 -2.62
CA LEU A 76 -5.10 10.38 -3.96
C LEU A 76 -4.94 9.33 -5.05
N ASN A 77 -3.93 8.46 -4.97
CA ASN A 77 -3.71 7.40 -5.95
C ASN A 77 -4.86 6.41 -5.96
N ILE A 78 -5.37 6.00 -4.79
CA ILE A 78 -6.55 5.14 -4.68
C ILE A 78 -7.78 5.80 -5.31
N ARG A 79 -8.08 7.06 -4.98
CA ARG A 79 -9.23 7.79 -5.57
C ARG A 79 -9.11 7.98 -7.09
N ARG A 80 -7.89 8.18 -7.61
CA ARG A 80 -7.62 8.44 -9.04
C ARG A 80 -7.34 7.18 -9.85
N PHE A 81 -7.24 6.02 -9.22
CA PHE A 81 -7.00 4.76 -9.94
C PHE A 81 -8.15 4.51 -10.93
N ARG A 82 -7.80 4.48 -12.22
CA ARG A 82 -8.78 4.44 -13.33
C ARG A 82 -9.48 3.10 -13.49
N GLY A 83 -8.89 2.04 -12.95
CA GLY A 83 -9.42 0.68 -12.99
C GLY A 83 -10.56 0.45 -12.01
N LYS A 84 -11.16 -0.75 -12.09
CA LYS A 84 -12.16 -1.22 -11.12
C LYS A 84 -11.48 -1.78 -9.86
N ASP A 85 -12.23 -1.93 -8.79
CA ASP A 85 -11.70 -2.46 -7.52
C ASP A 85 -11.12 -3.86 -7.70
N GLY A 86 -11.78 -4.73 -8.47
CA GLY A 86 -11.22 -6.03 -8.87
C GLY A 86 -9.84 -5.99 -9.55
N GLU A 87 -9.42 -4.88 -10.17
CA GLU A 87 -8.05 -4.72 -10.66
C GLU A 87 -7.05 -4.39 -9.55
N LEU A 88 -7.45 -3.60 -8.54
CA LEU A 88 -6.66 -3.41 -7.32
C LEU A 88 -6.48 -4.73 -6.57
N LEU A 89 -7.53 -5.56 -6.51
CA LEU A 89 -7.45 -6.90 -5.91
C LEU A 89 -6.46 -7.80 -6.69
N LYS A 90 -6.42 -7.71 -8.03
CA LYS A 90 -5.41 -8.42 -8.83
C LYS A 90 -3.99 -7.94 -8.55
N LEU A 91 -3.78 -6.63 -8.39
CA LEU A 91 -2.47 -6.07 -8.01
C LEU A 91 -2.05 -6.57 -6.61
N PHE A 92 -2.99 -6.63 -5.67
CA PHE A 92 -2.77 -7.21 -4.35
C PHE A 92 -2.36 -8.68 -4.44
N GLU A 93 -3.10 -9.51 -5.18
CA GLU A 93 -2.75 -10.93 -5.33
C GLU A 93 -1.41 -11.15 -6.05
N HIS A 94 -1.02 -10.27 -6.98
CA HIS A 94 0.30 -10.30 -7.57
C HIS A 94 1.40 -10.03 -6.53
N ALA A 95 1.26 -8.95 -5.75
CA ALA A 95 2.19 -8.63 -4.67
C ALA A 95 2.26 -9.74 -3.61
N ARG A 96 1.13 -10.38 -3.31
CA ARG A 96 1.04 -11.52 -2.39
C ARG A 96 1.87 -12.71 -2.84
N LYS A 97 1.80 -13.05 -4.13
CA LYS A 97 2.64 -14.10 -4.74
C LYS A 97 4.13 -13.75 -4.68
N GLU A 98 4.48 -12.48 -4.91
CA GLU A 98 5.87 -12.02 -4.79
C GLU A 98 6.40 -12.19 -3.36
N ILE A 99 5.66 -11.73 -2.35
CA ILE A 99 6.05 -11.87 -0.94
C ILE A 99 6.18 -13.34 -0.55
N ALA A 100 5.20 -14.17 -0.89
CA ALA A 100 5.24 -15.61 -0.59
C ALA A 100 6.51 -16.27 -1.17
N LYS A 101 6.81 -16.01 -2.44
CA LYS A 101 8.03 -16.50 -3.10
C LYS A 101 9.30 -16.00 -2.42
N SER A 102 9.34 -14.73 -2.02
CA SER A 102 10.50 -14.16 -1.31
C SER A 102 10.68 -14.74 0.09
N MET A 103 9.61 -15.13 0.78
CA MET A 103 9.69 -15.80 2.08
C MET A 103 10.20 -17.24 1.95
N GLU A 104 9.71 -18.00 0.96
CA GLU A 104 10.21 -19.35 0.66
C GLU A 104 11.71 -19.35 0.30
N ALA A 105 12.16 -18.34 -0.44
CA ALA A 105 13.56 -18.19 -0.83
C ALA A 105 14.48 -17.85 0.35
N LYS A 106 13.97 -17.26 1.44
CA LYS A 106 14.74 -16.92 2.66
C LYS A 106 14.89 -18.12 3.61
N THR A 107 14.17 -19.21 3.40
CA THR A 107 14.23 -20.42 4.24
C THR A 107 15.26 -21.45 3.74
N LYS A 108 15.89 -21.20 2.58
CA LYS A 108 17.02 -21.97 2.04
C LYS A 108 18.34 -21.27 2.30
#